data_AF-A0A6N6N3X4-F1
#
_entry.id   AF-A0A6N6N3X4-F1
#
_cell.length_a   1.000
_cell.length_b   1.000
_cell.length_c   1.000
_cell.angle_alpha   90.00
_cell.angle_beta   90.00
_cell.angle_gamma   90.00
#
_symmetry.space_group_name_H-M   'P 1'
#
loop_
_entity.id
_entity.type
_entity.pdbx_description
1 polymer ?
#
loop_
_entity_poly.entity_id
_entity_poly.type
_entity_poly.pdbx_seq_one_letter_code
_entity_poly.pdbx_strand_id
1 'polypeptide(L)'
;MRFILAIISTLLFCTASLAGTAPVTMTFDIPATLDPSEVWVTFVNTNGHITGTYKDTTGASNNLELNTSYSLAQMTSPTSLNGAPANTPAVSLESYESGRVYVSIGAQMTDLVQGQQPVANNINDSNYYKRYQYFEPTVKLNGDGDTCLWVDLSYIDFTSISLSLEMFNATTAANSPQKTQACSTALVKAAASTAETGQNNVRPTTAGIPPDTNFARVVAPNINGDYYHDWTYLLQTVLPGNVTHIKGLFAGVGSGPWADPTLQQQTYDFDATFDAGGGVTLVANTGSGNGRAACIPTSPVDLQGDGIGDDVSIRIEFSEMNAIYGIWGNNPKYTVTQDGVEQPQTAGITNDVYGWIVGDLMAGTCFGFVGSTTDFNGTAIGDMDSADWWGGVRTDGTRLDTANTPAGQDIVFEEVQSDERCYHNYAATLLHLTPAYGFPLQDRLDKNLMTYNAWTDQNAYMQLTINPDTVAIPPVYLLLQ
;
A
#
# COMPACT_ATOMS: atom_id res chain seq x y z
N MET A 1 -44.19 37.41 -52.84
CA MET A 1 -45.17 36.86 -51.87
C MET A 1 -44.93 35.35 -51.78
N ARG A 2 -44.23 34.89 -50.72
CA ARG A 2 -44.42 33.59 -50.02
C ARG A 2 -43.20 33.25 -49.13
N PHE A 3 -43.47 33.36 -47.83
CA PHE A 3 -42.92 32.66 -46.66
C PHE A 3 -41.41 32.41 -46.51
N ILE A 4 -40.83 33.20 -45.60
CA ILE A 4 -39.65 32.89 -44.79
C ILE A 4 -40.07 31.81 -43.78
N LEU A 5 -39.35 30.68 -43.75
CA LEU A 5 -39.39 29.71 -42.65
C LEU A 5 -37.98 29.64 -42.06
N ALA A 6 -37.82 30.21 -40.87
CA ALA A 6 -36.60 30.18 -40.09
C ALA A 6 -36.43 28.79 -39.45
N ILE A 7 -35.39 28.07 -39.84
CA ILE A 7 -34.91 26.89 -39.11
C ILE A 7 -33.98 27.43 -38.02
N ILE A 8 -34.47 27.40 -36.78
CA ILE A 8 -33.64 27.56 -35.59
C ILE A 8 -32.87 26.25 -35.44
N SER A 9 -31.62 26.22 -35.91
CA SER A 9 -30.66 25.19 -35.56
C SER A 9 -30.20 25.44 -34.13
N THR A 10 -30.77 24.70 -33.18
CA THR A 10 -30.22 24.57 -31.83
C THR A 10 -28.89 23.82 -31.95
N LEU A 11 -27.77 24.55 -32.08
CA LEU A 11 -26.45 24.00 -31.83
C LEU A 11 -26.41 23.62 -30.35
N LEU A 12 -26.51 22.32 -30.05
CA LEU A 12 -26.03 21.77 -28.80
C LEU A 12 -24.51 21.96 -28.81
N PHE A 13 -24.03 23.02 -28.15
CA PHE A 13 -22.65 23.09 -27.73
C PHE A 13 -22.49 22.05 -26.62
N CYS A 14 -21.99 20.85 -26.96
CA CYS A 14 -21.24 20.08 -25.98
C CYS A 14 -20.04 20.94 -25.60
N THR A 15 -20.14 21.66 -24.48
CA THR A 15 -18.97 22.22 -23.83
C THR A 15 -18.12 21.04 -23.39
N ALA A 16 -17.10 20.70 -24.18
CA ALA A 16 -16.00 19.91 -23.66
C ALA A 16 -15.49 20.67 -22.43
N SER A 17 -15.61 20.08 -21.25
CA SER A 17 -14.94 20.61 -20.07
C SER A 17 -13.45 20.67 -20.40
N LEU A 18 -12.88 21.87 -20.38
CA LEU A 18 -11.44 22.02 -20.48
C LEU A 18 -10.83 21.25 -19.29
N ALA A 19 -9.89 20.34 -19.56
CA ALA A 19 -9.08 19.68 -18.54
C ALA A 19 -8.49 20.73 -17.61
N GLY A 20 -8.39 20.40 -16.32
CA GLY A 20 -8.03 21.39 -15.32
C GLY A 20 -6.94 20.94 -14.37
N THR A 21 -5.94 21.80 -14.19
CA THR A 21 -4.73 21.52 -13.42
C THR A 21 -4.82 22.01 -11.98
N ALA A 22 -5.96 21.82 -11.31
CA ALA A 22 -6.08 22.22 -9.91
C ALA A 22 -5.08 21.41 -9.06
N PRO A 23 -4.23 22.05 -8.24
CA PRO A 23 -3.25 21.31 -7.47
C PRO A 23 -3.90 20.54 -6.30
N VAL A 24 -3.25 19.45 -5.90
CA VAL A 24 -3.58 18.71 -4.68
C VAL A 24 -3.08 19.50 -3.47
N THR A 25 -3.92 19.65 -2.45
CA THR A 25 -3.53 20.36 -1.22
C THR A 25 -3.39 19.36 -0.08
N MET A 26 -2.33 19.48 0.70
CA MET A 26 -2.09 18.68 1.90
C MET A 26 -1.91 19.59 3.11
N THR A 27 -2.54 19.23 4.21
CA THR A 27 -2.45 19.92 5.50
C THR A 27 -1.90 18.98 6.57
N PHE A 28 -1.31 19.55 7.62
CA PHE A 28 -0.72 18.78 8.71
C PHE A 28 -1.35 19.20 10.04
N ASP A 29 -1.82 18.22 10.80
CA ASP A 29 -2.37 18.40 12.14
C ASP A 29 -1.51 17.65 13.15
N ILE A 30 -1.27 18.30 14.29
CA ILE A 30 -0.40 17.78 15.36
C ILE A 30 -1.08 17.94 16.71
N PRO A 31 -0.82 17.02 17.66
CA PRO A 31 -1.36 17.15 19.00
C PRO A 31 -0.76 18.38 19.67
N ALA A 32 -1.53 19.03 20.54
CA ALA A 32 -1.10 20.24 21.28
C ALA A 32 0.15 20.03 22.16
N THR A 33 0.58 18.79 22.36
CA THR A 33 1.82 18.43 23.07
C THR A 33 3.07 18.57 22.21
N LEU A 34 2.95 18.77 20.91
CA LEU A 34 4.08 18.98 20.00
C LEU A 34 4.19 20.46 19.60
N ASP A 35 5.42 20.95 19.54
CA ASP A 35 5.73 22.27 19.00
C ASP A 35 5.85 22.17 17.46
N PRO A 36 5.08 22.93 16.67
CA PRO A 36 5.17 22.90 15.22
C PRO A 36 6.55 23.33 14.66
N SER A 37 7.39 23.99 15.45
CA SER A 37 8.78 24.30 15.07
C SER A 37 9.73 23.11 15.23
N GLU A 38 9.31 22.06 15.94
CA GLU A 38 10.07 20.81 16.15
C GLU A 38 9.52 19.63 15.33
N VAL A 39 8.48 19.85 14.54
CA VAL A 39 7.92 18.86 13.61
C VAL A 39 8.25 19.26 12.18
N TRP A 40 8.80 18.33 11.42
CA TRP A 40 9.32 18.57 10.06
C TRP A 40 8.66 17.64 9.06
N VAL A 41 8.48 18.12 7.84
CA VAL A 41 8.02 17.35 6.68
C VAL A 41 9.11 17.35 5.62
N THR A 42 9.41 16.19 5.04
CA THR A 42 10.46 16.05 4.03
C THR A 42 9.96 15.22 2.85
N PHE A 43 10.00 15.79 1.65
CA PHE A 43 9.59 15.13 0.41
C PHE A 43 10.77 14.38 -0.21
N VAL A 44 10.70 13.06 -0.27
CA VAL A 44 11.76 12.21 -0.85
C VAL A 44 11.18 11.44 -2.02
N ASN A 45 11.88 11.42 -3.15
CA ASN A 45 11.39 10.79 -4.37
C ASN A 45 12.54 10.12 -5.11
N THR A 46 12.33 8.90 -5.61
CA THR A 46 13.35 8.15 -6.34
C THR A 46 13.49 8.59 -7.81
N ASN A 47 12.41 9.11 -8.40
CA ASN A 47 12.32 9.62 -9.78
C ASN A 47 12.74 11.09 -9.90
N GLY A 48 12.87 11.81 -8.78
CA GLY A 48 13.57 13.09 -8.72
C GLY A 48 12.79 14.33 -9.14
N HIS A 49 11.46 14.32 -9.07
CA HIS A 49 10.64 15.48 -9.43
C HIS A 49 9.61 15.84 -8.35
N ILE A 50 9.49 17.14 -8.06
CA ILE A 50 8.39 17.75 -7.31
C ILE A 50 8.08 19.10 -7.94
N THR A 51 6.80 19.38 -8.18
CA THR A 51 6.29 20.71 -8.47
C THR A 51 5.23 21.05 -7.44
N GLY A 52 5.51 22.04 -6.60
CA GLY A 52 4.60 22.45 -5.56
C GLY A 52 5.11 23.65 -4.77
N THR A 53 4.22 24.22 -3.98
CA THR A 53 4.47 25.41 -3.17
C THR A 53 3.90 25.28 -1.76
N TYR A 54 4.38 26.12 -0.86
CA TYR A 54 3.75 26.39 0.42
C TYR A 54 3.69 27.90 0.65
N LYS A 55 2.84 28.34 1.58
CA LYS A 55 2.83 29.73 2.03
C LYS A 55 3.50 29.84 3.39
N ASP A 56 4.38 30.81 3.55
CA ASP A 56 5.06 31.04 4.82
C ASP A 56 4.21 31.86 5.81
N THR A 57 4.81 32.13 6.98
CA THR A 57 4.23 32.93 8.08
C THR A 57 3.84 34.36 7.68
N THR A 58 4.36 34.87 6.55
CA THR A 58 4.01 36.19 6.00
C THR A 58 2.92 36.11 4.92
N GLY A 59 2.56 34.90 4.47
CA GLY A 59 1.68 34.66 3.34
C GLY A 59 2.38 34.59 1.99
N ALA A 60 3.70 34.71 1.95
CA ALA A 60 4.47 34.63 0.72
C ALA A 60 4.57 33.17 0.25
N SER A 61 4.47 32.97 -1.08
CA SER A 61 4.55 31.66 -1.71
C SER A 61 6.01 31.27 -1.93
N ASN A 62 6.36 30.05 -1.54
CA ASN A 62 7.70 29.47 -1.66
C ASN A 62 7.62 28.12 -2.37
N ASN A 63 8.62 27.78 -3.17
CA ASN A 63 8.68 26.49 -3.86
C ASN A 63 9.11 25.38 -2.89
N LEU A 64 8.60 24.18 -3.13
CA LEU A 64 9.08 22.95 -2.51
C LEU A 64 10.27 22.39 -3.27
N GLU A 65 11.15 21.74 -2.55
CA GLU A 65 12.33 21.05 -3.06
C GLU A 65 12.38 19.64 -2.45
N LEU A 66 12.86 18.68 -3.24
CA LEU A 66 13.10 17.33 -2.72
C LEU A 66 14.24 17.35 -1.71
N ASN A 67 14.17 16.44 -0.74
CA ASN A 67 15.19 16.19 0.29
C ASN A 67 15.45 17.38 1.22
N THR A 68 14.62 18.43 1.14
CA THR A 68 14.61 19.56 2.05
C THR A 68 13.56 19.33 3.14
N SER A 69 13.97 19.49 4.40
CA SER A 69 13.06 19.37 5.55
C SER A 69 12.40 20.71 5.83
N TYR A 70 11.07 20.71 5.98
CA TYR A 70 10.28 21.90 6.24
C TYR A 70 9.55 21.82 7.59
N SER A 71 9.76 22.77 8.51
CA SER A 71 9.04 22.77 9.78
C SER A 71 7.55 23.09 9.58
N LEU A 72 6.66 22.57 10.43
CA LEU A 72 5.25 22.93 10.32
C LEU A 72 5.04 24.43 10.65
N ALA A 73 5.81 24.98 11.58
CA ALA A 73 5.74 26.41 11.91
C ALA A 73 6.03 27.31 10.69
N GLN A 74 7.03 26.98 9.87
CA GLN A 74 7.33 27.82 8.70
C GLN A 74 6.30 27.70 7.58
N MET A 75 5.56 26.57 7.50
CA MET A 75 4.50 26.35 6.51
C MET A 75 3.13 26.85 6.97
N THR A 76 3.03 27.38 8.19
CA THR A 76 1.78 27.90 8.75
C THR A 76 1.57 29.34 8.33
N SER A 77 0.53 29.60 7.53
CA SER A 77 0.27 30.90 6.92
C SER A 77 -1.03 31.55 7.43
N PRO A 78 -1.09 32.90 7.59
CA PRO A 78 -2.33 33.59 7.92
C PRO A 78 -3.37 33.59 6.78
N THR A 79 -3.01 33.08 5.60
CA THR A 79 -3.91 32.98 4.44
C THR A 79 -4.15 31.52 4.06
N SER A 80 -5.35 31.22 3.59
CA SER A 80 -5.70 29.88 3.09
C SER A 80 -4.89 29.49 1.85
N LEU A 81 -4.72 28.18 1.65
CA LEU A 81 -4.10 27.59 0.47
C LEU A 81 -5.06 26.59 -0.15
N ASN A 82 -5.68 26.93 -1.29
CA ASN A 82 -6.49 26.00 -2.12
C ASN A 82 -7.51 25.14 -1.34
N GLY A 83 -8.31 25.78 -0.48
CA GLY A 83 -9.32 25.10 0.34
C GLY A 83 -8.85 24.75 1.76
N ALA A 84 -7.54 24.63 1.99
CA ALA A 84 -6.99 24.47 3.33
C ALA A 84 -7.27 25.73 4.19
N PRO A 85 -7.65 25.56 5.47
CA PRO A 85 -7.88 26.67 6.38
C PRO A 85 -6.63 27.57 6.57
N ALA A 86 -6.86 28.85 6.88
CA ALA A 86 -5.79 29.73 7.33
C ALA A 86 -5.29 29.31 8.72
N ASN A 87 -4.02 29.61 9.00
CA ASN A 87 -3.29 29.22 10.21
C ASN A 87 -3.14 27.70 10.39
N THR A 88 -3.13 26.97 9.27
CA THR A 88 -2.83 25.55 9.20
C THR A 88 -1.59 25.36 8.33
N PRO A 89 -0.61 24.53 8.73
CA PRO A 89 0.52 24.20 7.86
C PRO A 89 0.02 23.44 6.64
N ALA A 90 0.36 23.94 5.45
CA ALA A 90 -0.16 23.39 4.20
C ALA A 90 0.83 23.48 3.04
N VAL A 91 0.72 22.53 2.12
CA VAL A 91 1.40 22.50 0.83
C VAL A 91 0.40 22.32 -0.29
N SER A 92 0.78 22.77 -1.49
CA SER A 92 0.04 22.62 -2.74
C SER A 92 0.95 21.93 -3.75
N LEU A 93 0.53 20.79 -4.28
CA LEU A 93 1.31 19.94 -5.19
C LEU A 93 0.63 19.86 -6.56
N GLU A 94 1.39 20.13 -7.60
CA GLU A 94 0.99 19.94 -8.99
C GLU A 94 1.50 18.60 -9.53
N SER A 95 2.70 18.18 -9.11
CA SER A 95 3.28 16.88 -9.45
C SER A 95 4.23 16.38 -8.36
N TYR A 96 4.14 15.10 -8.06
CA TYR A 96 5.01 14.37 -7.16
C TYR A 96 4.76 12.86 -7.34
N GLU A 97 5.55 12.19 -8.19
CA GLU A 97 5.24 10.81 -8.63
C GLU A 97 6.01 9.75 -7.85
N SER A 98 5.31 8.83 -7.16
CA SER A 98 5.90 7.70 -6.45
C SER A 98 6.95 8.12 -5.42
N GLY A 99 6.55 8.99 -4.49
CA GLY A 99 7.44 9.48 -3.43
C GLY A 99 6.99 9.09 -2.03
N ARG A 100 7.85 9.37 -1.05
CA ARG A 100 7.59 9.25 0.38
C ARG A 100 7.68 10.62 1.03
N VAL A 101 6.63 10.99 1.75
CA VAL A 101 6.63 12.18 2.59
C VAL A 101 6.88 11.77 4.02
N TYR A 102 8.07 12.10 4.52
CA TYR A 102 8.46 11.81 5.88
C TYR A 102 8.00 12.91 6.81
N VAL A 103 7.56 12.51 8.00
CA VAL A 103 7.32 13.40 9.14
C VAL A 103 8.28 13.01 10.25
N SER A 104 9.06 13.97 10.76
CA SER A 104 9.99 13.76 11.85
C SER A 104 9.72 14.68 13.04
N ILE A 105 9.96 14.18 14.25
CA ILE A 105 9.73 14.88 15.51
C ILE A 105 11.07 15.13 16.21
N GLY A 106 11.29 16.34 16.70
CA GLY A 106 12.47 16.76 17.48
C GLY A 106 13.73 17.03 16.65
N ALA A 107 13.83 16.51 15.43
CA ALA A 107 14.96 16.77 14.54
C ALA A 107 14.54 16.70 13.06
N GLN A 108 15.13 17.58 12.24
CA GLN A 108 15.03 17.52 10.78
C GLN A 108 15.78 16.30 10.23
N MET A 109 15.31 15.76 9.10
CA MET A 109 16.07 14.76 8.34
C MET A 109 17.26 15.43 7.62
N THR A 110 18.38 14.71 7.47
CA THR A 110 19.64 15.22 6.90
C THR A 110 20.26 14.20 5.95
N ASP A 111 21.17 14.68 5.11
CA ASP A 111 21.96 13.87 4.15
C ASP A 111 21.10 13.02 3.21
N LEU A 112 19.87 13.48 2.95
CA LEU A 112 19.00 12.91 1.94
C LEU A 112 19.48 13.40 0.57
N VAL A 113 19.76 12.46 -0.33
CA VAL A 113 20.12 12.76 -1.72
C VAL A 113 19.08 12.14 -2.65
N GLN A 114 18.96 12.69 -3.85
CA GLN A 114 18.02 12.20 -4.86
C GLN A 114 18.23 10.71 -5.11
N GLY A 115 17.14 9.94 -5.13
CA GLY A 115 17.21 8.49 -5.34
C GLY A 115 17.49 7.67 -4.08
N GLN A 116 17.76 8.30 -2.93
CA GLN A 116 18.03 7.58 -1.68
C GLN A 116 16.93 7.82 -0.64
N GLN A 117 16.50 6.72 -0.03
CA GLN A 117 15.63 6.72 1.13
C GLN A 117 16.45 6.38 2.39
N PRO A 118 16.06 6.86 3.58
CA PRO A 118 16.67 6.44 4.83
C PRO A 118 16.66 4.91 5.00
N VAL A 119 17.77 4.37 5.48
CA VAL A 119 17.92 2.94 5.76
C VAL A 119 17.71 2.70 7.25
N ALA A 120 16.44 2.46 7.63
CA ALA A 120 15.96 2.47 9.01
C ALA A 120 16.67 1.50 9.98
N ASN A 121 17.29 0.43 9.47
CA ASN A 121 18.04 -0.55 10.27
C ASN A 121 19.56 -0.32 10.29
N ASN A 122 20.10 0.61 9.50
CA ASN A 122 21.52 0.86 9.39
C ASN A 122 21.98 1.93 10.39
N ILE A 123 22.77 1.52 11.39
CA ILE A 123 23.29 2.42 12.43
C ILE A 123 24.16 3.58 11.91
N ASN A 124 24.71 3.44 10.69
CA ASN A 124 25.50 4.48 10.04
C ASN A 124 24.67 5.45 9.19
N ASP A 125 23.36 5.23 9.06
CA ASP A 125 22.46 6.20 8.43
C ASP A 125 22.36 7.44 9.32
N SER A 126 22.49 8.64 8.73
CA SER A 126 22.45 9.90 9.48
C SER A 126 21.09 10.18 10.14
N ASN A 127 20.05 9.47 9.72
CA ASN A 127 18.71 9.54 10.27
C ASN A 127 18.39 8.36 11.20
N TYR A 128 19.33 7.45 11.49
CA TYR A 128 19.10 6.26 12.31
C TYR A 128 18.49 6.57 13.69
N TYR A 129 19.01 7.58 14.37
CA TYR A 129 18.54 8.01 15.70
C TYR A 129 17.33 8.96 15.66
N LYS A 130 16.88 9.38 14.48
CA LYS A 130 15.78 10.35 14.36
C LYS A 130 14.45 9.64 14.36
N ARG A 131 13.49 10.17 15.11
CA ARG A 131 12.13 9.66 15.11
C ARG A 131 11.35 10.19 13.91
N TYR A 132 10.97 9.30 13.00
CA TYR A 132 10.21 9.66 11.80
C TYR A 132 9.28 8.52 11.38
N GLN A 133 8.22 8.86 10.65
CA GLN A 133 7.33 7.95 9.91
C GLN A 133 7.06 8.56 8.52
N TYR A 134 6.63 7.77 7.55
CA TYR A 134 6.27 8.26 6.23
C TYR A 134 4.87 7.80 5.80
N PHE A 135 4.37 8.46 4.76
CA PHE A 135 3.23 8.05 3.94
C PHE A 135 3.61 8.21 2.47
N GLU A 136 2.91 7.54 1.55
CA GLU A 136 3.37 7.36 0.17
C GLU A 136 2.40 8.01 -0.84
N PRO A 137 2.44 9.34 -1.02
CA PRO A 137 1.58 9.98 -2.01
C PRO A 137 2.19 9.94 -3.42
N THR A 138 1.30 9.80 -4.38
CA THR A 138 1.53 10.06 -5.80
C THR A 138 0.55 11.14 -6.25
N VAL A 139 1.08 12.27 -6.72
CA VAL A 139 0.35 13.38 -7.33
C VAL A 139 0.74 13.46 -8.80
N LYS A 140 -0.20 13.21 -9.70
CA LYS A 140 0.01 13.31 -11.15
C LYS A 140 -1.30 13.49 -11.89
N LEU A 141 -1.19 13.77 -13.18
CA LEU A 141 -2.36 13.77 -14.06
C LEU A 141 -2.90 12.35 -14.24
N ASN A 142 -4.22 12.19 -14.20
CA ASN A 142 -4.91 10.98 -14.63
C ASN A 142 -5.05 10.94 -16.16
N GLY A 143 -5.73 9.91 -16.68
CA GLY A 143 -5.97 9.75 -18.12
C GLY A 143 -6.84 10.86 -18.75
N ASP A 144 -7.60 11.59 -17.95
CA ASP A 144 -8.43 12.73 -18.38
C ASP A 144 -7.68 14.06 -18.33
N GLY A 145 -6.44 14.07 -17.85
CA GLY A 145 -5.62 15.27 -17.70
C GLY A 145 -5.87 16.08 -16.42
N ASP A 146 -6.56 15.50 -15.44
CA ASP A 146 -6.83 16.11 -14.14
C ASP A 146 -5.76 15.70 -13.11
N THR A 147 -5.35 16.61 -12.24
CA THR A 147 -4.45 16.27 -11.12
C THR A 147 -5.18 15.44 -10.08
N CYS A 148 -4.67 14.24 -9.81
CA CYS A 148 -5.20 13.31 -8.82
C CYS A 148 -4.15 12.99 -7.75
N LEU A 149 -4.63 12.65 -6.56
CA LEU A 149 -3.84 12.07 -5.47
C LEU A 149 -4.18 10.59 -5.35
N TRP A 150 -3.14 9.76 -5.24
CA TRP A 150 -3.20 8.41 -4.69
C TRP A 150 -2.27 8.39 -3.49
N VAL A 151 -2.75 7.99 -2.33
CA VAL A 151 -1.94 8.02 -1.11
C VAL A 151 -2.28 6.88 -0.19
N ASP A 152 -1.27 6.36 0.49
CA ASP A 152 -1.41 5.38 1.53
C ASP A 152 -0.57 5.68 2.77
N LEU A 153 -1.05 5.17 3.91
CA LEU A 153 -0.28 5.04 5.13
C LEU A 153 0.47 3.72 5.15
N SER A 154 1.75 3.76 5.54
CA SER A 154 2.63 2.59 5.46
C SER A 154 3.49 2.46 6.73
N TYR A 155 3.43 1.26 7.33
CA TYR A 155 4.29 0.77 8.41
C TYR A 155 5.10 -0.46 7.99
N ILE A 156 5.16 -0.69 6.67
CA ILE A 156 5.84 -1.82 6.04
C ILE A 156 7.29 -1.91 6.52
N ASP A 157 8.03 -0.80 6.51
CA ASP A 157 9.47 -0.83 6.81
C ASP A 157 9.78 -0.72 8.31
N PHE A 158 8.95 0.01 9.05
CA PHE A 158 9.07 0.21 10.49
C PHE A 158 7.84 0.93 11.07
N THR A 159 7.69 0.85 12.39
CA THR A 159 6.69 1.58 13.18
C THR A 159 7.35 2.61 14.10
N SER A 160 6.96 3.89 14.02
CA SER A 160 7.53 4.96 14.86
C SER A 160 6.50 5.99 15.36
N ILE A 161 5.73 6.56 14.44
CA ILE A 161 4.76 7.62 14.74
C ILE A 161 3.41 7.14 14.26
N SER A 162 2.40 7.21 15.12
CA SER A 162 1.02 6.92 14.73
C SER A 162 0.51 8.07 13.84
N LEU A 163 0.07 7.75 12.63
CA LEU A 163 -0.41 8.70 11.62
C LEU A 163 -1.84 8.37 11.20
N SER A 164 -2.62 9.38 10.85
CA SER A 164 -3.95 9.22 10.23
C SER A 164 -4.04 10.11 9.00
N LEU A 165 -4.86 9.71 8.02
CA LEU A 165 -5.15 10.50 6.83
C LEU A 165 -6.67 10.67 6.63
N GLU A 166 -7.11 11.87 6.24
CA GLU A 166 -8.51 12.16 5.95
C GLU A 166 -8.63 13.19 4.81
N MET A 167 -9.57 12.97 3.89
CA MET A 167 -9.88 13.93 2.82
C MET A 167 -11.04 14.82 3.26
N PHE A 168 -10.84 16.12 3.16
CA PHE A 168 -11.86 17.13 3.44
C PHE A 168 -12.37 17.75 2.15
N ASN A 169 -13.67 18.05 2.10
CA ASN A 169 -14.37 18.60 0.94
C ASN A 169 -14.24 17.77 -0.35
N ALA A 170 -13.86 16.49 -0.24
CA ALA A 170 -13.73 15.57 -1.36
C ALA A 170 -14.95 14.64 -1.43
N THR A 171 -15.89 14.96 -2.30
CA THR A 171 -17.13 14.18 -2.47
C THR A 171 -16.91 12.87 -3.24
N THR A 172 -15.83 12.79 -4.03
CA THR A 172 -15.50 11.61 -4.82
C THR A 172 -14.34 10.80 -4.24
N ALA A 173 -13.87 11.16 -3.04
CA ALA A 173 -12.76 10.45 -2.41
C ALA A 173 -13.11 8.98 -2.10
N ALA A 174 -12.17 8.08 -2.39
CA ALA A 174 -12.25 6.67 -2.02
C ALA A 174 -11.43 6.38 -0.76
N ASN A 175 -11.87 5.39 0.02
CA ASN A 175 -11.18 4.86 1.21
C ASN A 175 -10.82 5.90 2.28
N SER A 176 -11.55 7.02 2.31
CA SER A 176 -11.36 8.07 3.31
C SER A 176 -12.47 8.02 4.38
N PRO A 177 -12.15 8.14 5.68
CA PRO A 177 -10.81 8.38 6.24
C PRO A 177 -10.03 7.10 6.56
N GLN A 178 -8.70 7.22 6.59
CA GLN A 178 -7.79 6.20 7.14
C GLN A 178 -7.33 6.63 8.55
N LYS A 179 -8.10 6.24 9.57
CA LYS A 179 -7.85 6.62 10.96
C LYS A 179 -7.12 5.51 11.71
N THR A 180 -5.89 5.79 12.14
CA THR A 180 -5.22 4.97 13.14
C THR A 180 -5.87 5.18 14.50
N GLN A 181 -6.40 4.11 15.08
CA GLN A 181 -7.15 4.13 16.34
C GLN A 181 -6.23 4.14 17.57
N ALA A 182 -4.95 3.86 17.39
CA ALA A 182 -3.96 3.72 18.45
C ALA A 182 -3.03 4.95 18.58
N CYS A 183 -2.63 5.27 19.80
CA CYS A 183 -1.51 6.21 20.04
C CYS A 183 -0.17 5.57 19.64
N SER A 184 0.88 6.38 19.47
CA SER A 184 2.20 5.86 19.05
C SER A 184 2.74 4.79 20.00
N THR A 185 2.58 4.94 21.33
CA THR A 185 3.01 3.92 22.30
C THR A 185 2.30 2.59 22.09
N ALA A 186 0.98 2.58 21.86
CA ALA A 186 0.22 1.36 21.68
C ALA A 186 0.62 0.65 20.38
N LEU A 187 0.74 1.40 19.29
CA LEU A 187 1.17 0.89 17.98
C LEU A 187 2.59 0.31 18.05
N VAL A 188 3.54 1.04 18.64
CA VAL A 188 4.93 0.60 18.81
C VAL A 188 5.04 -0.64 19.70
N LYS A 189 4.28 -0.72 20.78
CA LYS A 189 4.28 -1.91 21.66
C LYS A 189 3.75 -3.15 20.94
N ALA A 190 2.71 -3.01 20.12
CA ALA A 190 2.18 -4.10 19.32
C ALA A 190 3.23 -4.63 18.34
N ALA A 191 3.83 -3.74 17.54
CA ALA A 191 4.90 -4.08 16.61
C ALA A 191 6.16 -4.66 17.30
N ALA A 192 6.55 -4.14 18.46
CA ALA A 192 7.72 -4.63 19.19
C ALA A 192 7.50 -6.01 19.84
N SER A 193 6.25 -6.45 19.98
CA SER A 193 5.90 -7.71 20.65
C SER A 193 6.09 -8.94 19.77
N THR A 194 6.18 -8.75 18.45
CA THR A 194 6.25 -9.85 17.46
C THR A 194 7.66 -10.37 17.23
N ALA A 195 8.65 -9.77 17.87
CA ALA A 195 10.02 -10.24 17.85
C ALA A 195 10.19 -11.52 18.67
N GLU A 196 10.99 -12.48 18.19
CA GLU A 196 11.28 -13.74 18.90
C GLU A 196 11.90 -13.50 20.28
N THR A 197 12.75 -12.48 20.38
CA THR A 197 13.18 -11.92 21.66
C THR A 197 12.51 -10.58 21.84
N GLY A 198 11.59 -10.48 22.81
CA GLY A 198 10.75 -9.30 23.00
C GLY A 198 11.53 -7.97 22.91
N GLN A 199 11.04 -7.07 22.06
CA GLN A 199 11.57 -5.71 21.82
C GLN A 199 13.00 -5.64 21.25
N ASN A 200 13.61 -6.74 20.79
CA ASN A 200 14.95 -6.71 20.19
C ASN A 200 15.03 -5.86 18.89
N ASN A 201 13.89 -5.63 18.24
CA ASN A 201 13.69 -4.88 17.01
C ASN A 201 13.52 -3.36 17.23
N VAL A 202 13.45 -2.92 18.48
CA VAL A 202 13.37 -1.50 18.84
C VAL A 202 14.74 -0.83 18.70
N ARG A 203 14.78 0.33 18.04
CA ARG A 203 15.98 1.14 17.82
C ARG A 203 15.86 2.51 18.50
N PRO A 204 16.95 3.05 19.04
CA PRO A 204 18.31 2.48 19.08
C PRO A 204 18.54 1.47 20.23
N THR A 205 17.61 1.35 21.17
CA THR A 205 17.73 0.45 22.32
C THR A 205 16.49 -0.42 22.45
N THR A 206 16.67 -1.65 22.94
CA THR A 206 15.58 -2.62 23.10
C THR A 206 14.57 -2.24 24.19
N ALA A 207 14.89 -1.28 25.06
CA ALA A 207 14.02 -0.84 26.16
C ALA A 207 13.33 0.51 25.88
N GLY A 208 13.77 1.26 24.88
CA GLY A 208 13.28 2.61 24.61
C GLY A 208 12.06 2.58 23.72
N ILE A 209 10.86 2.80 24.26
CA ILE A 209 9.61 2.96 23.50
C ILE A 209 8.96 4.32 23.86
N PRO A 210 8.09 4.92 23.02
CA PRO A 210 7.41 6.15 23.38
C PRO A 210 6.73 6.01 24.75
N PRO A 211 6.81 7.02 25.64
CA PRO A 211 7.26 8.39 25.37
C PRO A 211 8.77 8.66 25.57
N ASP A 212 9.63 7.64 25.57
CA ASP A 212 11.08 7.85 25.62
C ASP A 212 11.54 8.71 24.43
N THR A 213 12.22 9.83 24.72
CA THR A 213 12.70 10.77 23.70
C THR A 213 13.83 10.20 22.84
N ASN A 214 14.48 9.12 23.27
CA ASN A 214 15.50 8.41 22.50
C ASN A 214 14.91 7.36 21.55
N PHE A 215 13.62 7.05 21.64
CA PHE A 215 12.99 6.10 20.72
C PHE A 215 13.02 6.61 19.29
N ALA A 216 13.53 5.80 18.38
CA ALA A 216 13.51 6.09 16.95
C ALA A 216 12.39 5.32 16.24
N ARG A 217 12.37 3.99 16.36
CA ARG A 217 11.43 3.10 15.63
C ARG A 217 11.49 1.65 16.12
N VAL A 218 10.51 0.86 15.70
CA VAL A 218 10.55 -0.62 15.65
C VAL A 218 10.79 -1.03 14.20
N VAL A 219 11.87 -1.74 13.91
CA VAL A 219 12.20 -2.18 12.54
C VAL A 219 11.35 -3.40 12.17
N ALA A 220 10.68 -3.35 11.02
CA ALA A 220 9.82 -4.42 10.50
C ALA A 220 10.62 -5.62 9.93
N PRO A 221 10.00 -6.80 9.77
CA PRO A 221 10.70 -8.02 9.37
C PRO A 221 11.28 -7.98 7.94
N ASN A 222 10.64 -7.28 7.00
CA ASN A 222 11.14 -7.11 5.63
C ASN A 222 12.44 -6.27 5.54
N ILE A 223 12.76 -5.52 6.60
CA ILE A 223 13.99 -4.74 6.72
C ILE A 223 15.02 -5.44 7.61
N ASN A 224 14.58 -6.16 8.64
CA ASN A 224 15.48 -7.02 9.42
C ASN A 224 14.76 -8.28 9.95
N GLY A 225 14.86 -9.37 9.18
CA GLY A 225 14.22 -10.64 9.49
C GLY A 225 14.82 -11.38 10.69
N ASP A 226 16.06 -11.07 11.10
CA ASP A 226 16.78 -11.77 12.19
C ASP A 226 16.11 -11.61 13.57
N TYR A 227 15.14 -10.70 13.68
CA TYR A 227 14.37 -10.48 14.91
C TYR A 227 13.08 -11.29 15.01
N TYR A 228 12.70 -11.96 13.93
CA TYR A 228 11.41 -12.60 13.75
C TYR A 228 11.60 -14.08 13.42
N HIS A 229 10.51 -14.85 13.46
CA HIS A 229 10.55 -16.23 13.03
C HIS A 229 10.88 -16.33 11.53
N ASP A 230 11.41 -17.48 11.13
CA ASP A 230 11.52 -17.84 9.73
C ASP A 230 10.30 -18.63 9.26
N TRP A 231 10.18 -18.80 7.94
CA TRP A 231 9.06 -19.48 7.30
C TRP A 231 9.25 -21.00 7.19
N THR A 232 10.27 -21.55 7.84
CA THR A 232 10.58 -23.00 7.77
C THR A 232 9.42 -23.84 8.29
N TYR A 233 8.79 -23.42 9.39
CA TYR A 233 7.66 -24.17 9.97
C TYR A 233 6.49 -24.28 8.98
N LEU A 234 6.05 -23.15 8.41
CA LEU A 234 4.98 -23.14 7.42
C LEU A 234 5.37 -23.96 6.18
N LEU A 235 6.50 -23.65 5.55
CA LEU A 235 6.89 -24.19 4.24
C LEU A 235 7.28 -25.68 4.28
N GLN A 236 7.89 -26.17 5.36
CA GLN A 236 8.41 -27.54 5.44
C GLN A 236 7.61 -28.47 6.37
N THR A 237 6.69 -27.92 7.18
CA THR A 237 5.87 -28.74 8.10
C THR A 237 4.39 -28.69 7.78
N VAL A 238 3.85 -27.51 7.46
CA VAL A 238 2.40 -27.31 7.31
C VAL A 238 1.94 -27.49 5.87
N LEU A 239 2.67 -26.90 4.91
CA LEU A 239 2.27 -26.88 3.50
C LEU A 239 2.64 -28.09 2.64
N PRO A 240 3.68 -28.91 2.94
CA PRO A 240 4.03 -30.03 2.08
C PRO A 240 2.86 -30.99 1.83
N GLY A 241 2.56 -31.23 0.56
CA GLY A 241 1.44 -32.09 0.14
C GLY A 241 0.07 -31.40 0.06
N ASN A 242 -0.03 -30.13 0.46
CA ASN A 242 -1.22 -29.32 0.19
C ASN A 242 -1.14 -28.73 -1.23
N VAL A 243 -2.32 -28.56 -1.83
CA VAL A 243 -2.50 -27.83 -3.09
C VAL A 243 -3.23 -26.54 -2.78
N THR A 244 -2.77 -25.43 -3.33
CA THR A 244 -3.40 -24.12 -3.20
C THR A 244 -3.77 -23.60 -4.57
N HIS A 245 -5.02 -23.14 -4.73
CA HIS A 245 -5.56 -22.70 -6.01
C HIS A 245 -5.38 -21.18 -6.19
N ILE A 246 -4.47 -20.79 -7.08
CA ILE A 246 -4.24 -19.39 -7.43
C ILE A 246 -4.99 -19.09 -8.73
N LYS A 247 -6.15 -18.44 -8.59
CA LYS A 247 -7.13 -18.37 -9.67
C LYS A 247 -7.93 -17.08 -9.65
N GLY A 248 -8.09 -16.47 -10.83
CA GLY A 248 -8.81 -15.21 -10.98
C GLY A 248 -8.67 -14.59 -12.38
N LEU A 249 -8.79 -13.27 -12.42
CA LEU A 249 -8.67 -12.47 -13.63
C LEU A 249 -7.62 -11.37 -13.40
N PHE A 250 -6.62 -11.34 -14.26
CA PHE A 250 -5.64 -10.26 -14.31
C PHE A 250 -6.17 -9.14 -15.21
N ALA A 251 -6.20 -7.92 -14.69
CA ALA A 251 -6.79 -6.76 -15.36
C ALA A 251 -5.91 -6.17 -16.48
N GLY A 252 -4.71 -6.71 -16.68
CA GLY A 252 -3.70 -6.16 -17.59
C GLY A 252 -3.01 -4.92 -17.01
N VAL A 253 -1.88 -4.54 -17.60
CA VAL A 253 -1.06 -3.42 -17.14
C VAL A 253 -0.69 -2.51 -18.30
N GLY A 254 -0.74 -1.20 -18.05
CA GLY A 254 -0.33 -0.16 -19.00
C GLY A 254 -1.43 0.23 -20.00
N SER A 255 -1.04 0.99 -21.02
CA SER A 255 -1.87 1.33 -22.18
C SER A 255 -1.24 0.67 -23.41
N GLY A 256 -1.88 -0.38 -23.92
CA GLY A 256 -1.52 -1.08 -25.15
C GLY A 256 -0.23 -1.92 -25.17
N PRO A 257 -0.31 -3.22 -24.84
CA PRO A 257 0.67 -4.20 -25.26
C PRO A 257 0.02 -5.40 -25.97
N TRP A 258 -0.50 -5.22 -27.19
CA TRP A 258 -0.87 -6.35 -28.05
C TRP A 258 0.29 -7.33 -28.26
N ALA A 259 1.53 -6.86 -28.14
CA ALA A 259 2.73 -7.64 -28.41
C ALA A 259 3.23 -8.46 -27.23
N ASP A 260 2.90 -8.10 -25.98
CA ASP A 260 3.38 -8.82 -24.80
C ASP A 260 2.19 -9.51 -24.09
N PRO A 261 2.02 -10.82 -24.27
CA PRO A 261 0.96 -11.58 -23.63
C PRO A 261 0.99 -11.51 -22.10
N THR A 262 2.13 -11.19 -21.48
CA THR A 262 2.24 -11.12 -20.01
C THR A 262 1.56 -9.89 -19.42
N LEU A 263 1.34 -8.84 -20.22
CA LEU A 263 0.71 -7.59 -19.80
C LEU A 263 -0.79 -7.50 -20.16
N GLN A 264 -1.30 -8.49 -20.90
CA GLN A 264 -2.68 -8.54 -21.36
C GLN A 264 -3.64 -8.94 -20.24
N GLN A 265 -4.89 -8.50 -20.37
CA GLN A 265 -6.01 -9.04 -19.62
C GLN A 265 -6.16 -10.53 -19.92
N GLN A 266 -6.28 -11.34 -18.87
CA GLN A 266 -6.43 -12.79 -19.02
C GLN A 266 -6.90 -13.44 -17.73
N THR A 267 -7.48 -14.63 -17.86
CA THR A 267 -7.69 -15.51 -16.71
C THR A 267 -6.35 -16.11 -16.26
N TYR A 268 -6.24 -16.44 -14.98
CA TYR A 268 -5.22 -17.34 -14.47
C TYR A 268 -5.88 -18.41 -13.60
N ASP A 269 -5.37 -19.64 -13.71
CA ASP A 269 -5.80 -20.81 -12.95
C ASP A 269 -4.57 -21.71 -12.76
N PHE A 270 -4.01 -21.70 -11.55
CA PHE A 270 -2.77 -22.40 -11.21
C PHE A 270 -2.94 -23.20 -9.92
N ASP A 271 -2.42 -24.42 -9.91
CA ASP A 271 -2.25 -25.22 -8.71
C ASP A 271 -0.83 -25.04 -8.17
N ALA A 272 -0.72 -24.44 -6.97
CA ALA A 272 0.53 -24.31 -6.24
C ALA A 272 0.73 -25.54 -5.34
N THR A 273 1.83 -26.27 -5.53
CA THR A 273 2.20 -27.42 -4.70
C THR A 273 3.53 -27.16 -4.01
N PHE A 274 3.56 -27.39 -2.70
CA PHE A 274 4.76 -27.28 -1.88
C PHE A 274 5.46 -28.63 -1.72
N ASP A 275 6.76 -28.66 -1.97
CA ASP A 275 7.57 -29.85 -1.74
C ASP A 275 8.07 -29.97 -0.30
N ALA A 276 8.65 -31.12 0.05
CA ALA A 276 9.19 -31.36 1.39
C ALA A 276 10.42 -30.49 1.73
N GLY A 277 11.06 -29.86 0.75
CA GLY A 277 12.13 -28.88 0.95
C GLY A 277 11.59 -27.48 1.21
N GLY A 278 10.28 -27.28 1.08
CA GLY A 278 9.59 -26.00 1.24
C GLY A 278 9.67 -25.11 0.01
N GLY A 279 10.06 -25.64 -1.16
CA GLY A 279 9.89 -24.94 -2.44
C GLY A 279 8.46 -25.06 -2.95
N VAL A 280 8.03 -24.15 -3.82
CA VAL A 280 6.71 -24.18 -4.45
C VAL A 280 6.82 -24.20 -5.97
N THR A 281 5.98 -25.02 -6.60
CA THR A 281 5.76 -25.02 -8.04
C THR A 281 4.28 -24.75 -8.31
N LEU A 282 4.00 -23.72 -9.10
CA LEU A 282 2.68 -23.40 -9.62
C LEU A 282 2.59 -23.94 -11.04
N VAL A 283 1.57 -24.73 -11.34
CA VAL A 283 1.33 -25.29 -12.68
C VAL A 283 0.00 -24.79 -13.20
N ALA A 284 0.00 -24.27 -14.43
CA ALA A 284 -1.22 -23.81 -15.07
C ALA A 284 -2.17 -24.97 -15.34
N ASN A 285 -3.45 -24.77 -14.98
CA ASN A 285 -4.53 -25.68 -15.35
C ASN A 285 -5.02 -25.39 -16.77
N THR A 286 -5.69 -26.38 -17.38
CA THR A 286 -6.23 -26.25 -18.74
C THR A 286 -7.16 -25.04 -18.85
N GLY A 287 -6.89 -24.17 -19.84
CA GLY A 287 -7.65 -22.94 -20.07
C GLY A 287 -7.21 -21.73 -19.24
N SER A 288 -6.15 -21.85 -18.44
CA SER A 288 -5.42 -20.71 -17.87
C SER A 288 -4.82 -19.82 -18.97
N GLY A 289 -4.49 -18.57 -18.62
CA GLY A 289 -3.84 -17.62 -19.53
C GLY A 289 -4.67 -17.25 -20.75
N ASN A 290 -6.01 -17.33 -20.67
CA ASN A 290 -6.90 -17.07 -21.80
C ASN A 290 -7.35 -15.60 -21.83
N GLY A 291 -6.71 -14.80 -22.69
CA GLY A 291 -7.06 -13.38 -22.89
C GLY A 291 -8.36 -13.14 -23.67
N ARG A 292 -9.01 -14.20 -24.14
CA ARG A 292 -10.30 -14.17 -24.86
C ARG A 292 -11.43 -14.87 -24.13
N ALA A 293 -11.24 -15.22 -22.85
CA ALA A 293 -12.30 -15.80 -22.05
C ALA A 293 -13.51 -14.85 -22.00
N ALA A 294 -14.72 -15.41 -21.89
CA ALA A 294 -15.97 -14.63 -21.93
C ALA A 294 -16.07 -13.58 -20.80
N CYS A 295 -15.34 -13.79 -19.70
CA CYS A 295 -15.23 -12.89 -18.56
C CYS A 295 -14.30 -11.70 -18.78
N ILE A 296 -13.48 -11.70 -19.83
CA ILE A 296 -12.55 -10.60 -20.13
C ILE A 296 -13.33 -9.40 -20.64
N PRO A 297 -13.24 -8.22 -19.98
CA PRO A 297 -13.93 -7.01 -20.43
C PRO A 297 -13.52 -6.61 -21.84
N THR A 298 -14.49 -6.20 -22.67
CA THR A 298 -14.20 -5.65 -24.01
C THR A 298 -13.63 -4.23 -23.98
N SER A 299 -13.32 -3.71 -22.80
CA SER A 299 -12.76 -2.37 -22.62
C SER A 299 -11.83 -2.35 -21.39
N PRO A 300 -10.65 -1.73 -21.48
CA PRO A 300 -10.13 -1.08 -22.68
C PRO A 300 -9.61 -2.14 -23.69
N VAL A 301 -9.99 -1.99 -24.96
CA VAL A 301 -9.78 -3.02 -26.01
C VAL A 301 -8.29 -3.31 -26.21
N ASP A 302 -7.44 -2.34 -25.94
CA ASP A 302 -5.99 -2.39 -26.11
C ASP A 302 -5.26 -3.30 -25.12
N LEU A 303 -5.95 -3.79 -24.08
CA LEU A 303 -5.41 -4.78 -23.15
C LEU A 303 -5.88 -6.22 -23.45
N GLN A 304 -6.74 -6.44 -24.44
CA GLN A 304 -7.13 -7.79 -24.85
C GLN A 304 -6.06 -8.45 -25.73
N GLY A 305 -5.94 -9.77 -25.64
CA GLY A 305 -5.12 -10.54 -26.56
C GLY A 305 -5.31 -12.04 -26.34
N ASP A 306 -4.34 -12.84 -26.77
CA ASP A 306 -4.44 -14.29 -26.63
C ASP A 306 -4.08 -14.74 -25.19
N GLY A 307 -3.28 -13.95 -24.47
CA GLY A 307 -2.74 -14.29 -23.15
C GLY A 307 -1.57 -15.29 -23.21
N ILE A 308 -1.07 -15.71 -22.05
CA ILE A 308 0.13 -16.55 -21.91
C ILE A 308 -0.10 -18.03 -22.25
N GLY A 309 -1.35 -18.48 -22.33
CA GLY A 309 -1.71 -19.89 -22.49
C GLY A 309 -1.58 -20.73 -21.20
N ASP A 310 -1.74 -22.05 -21.33
CA ASP A 310 -1.79 -23.01 -20.21
C ASP A 310 -0.59 -23.99 -20.15
N ASP A 311 0.41 -23.87 -21.04
CA ASP A 311 1.70 -24.56 -20.92
C ASP A 311 2.71 -23.69 -20.15
N VAL A 312 2.39 -23.42 -18.88
CA VAL A 312 3.15 -22.54 -18.00
C VAL A 312 3.36 -23.18 -16.63
N SER A 313 4.56 -23.03 -16.08
CA SER A 313 4.84 -23.24 -14.66
C SER A 313 5.71 -22.15 -14.06
N ILE A 314 5.56 -21.91 -12.76
CA ILE A 314 6.34 -20.95 -11.98
C ILE A 314 6.97 -21.69 -10.80
N ARG A 315 8.28 -21.57 -10.61
CA ARG A 315 9.00 -22.16 -9.47
C ARG A 315 9.58 -21.08 -8.58
N ILE A 316 9.38 -21.23 -7.27
CA ILE A 316 10.00 -20.40 -6.22
C ILE A 316 10.73 -21.32 -5.25
N GLU A 317 12.04 -21.14 -5.13
CA GLU A 317 12.87 -21.93 -4.21
C GLU A 317 12.59 -21.54 -2.76
N PHE A 318 12.74 -22.50 -1.84
CA PHE A 318 12.64 -22.26 -0.39
C PHE A 318 13.52 -21.08 0.06
N SER A 319 14.75 -20.98 -0.45
CA SER A 319 15.66 -19.90 -0.08
C SER A 319 15.18 -18.52 -0.52
N GLU A 320 14.38 -18.43 -1.59
CA GLU A 320 13.82 -17.16 -2.06
C GLU A 320 12.54 -16.81 -1.28
N MET A 321 11.70 -17.80 -0.91
CA MET A 321 10.54 -17.57 -0.05
C MET A 321 10.93 -17.22 1.40
N ASN A 322 11.94 -17.90 1.95
CA ASN A 322 12.41 -17.66 3.31
C ASN A 322 13.39 -16.48 3.43
N ALA A 323 13.78 -15.86 2.32
CA ALA A 323 14.60 -14.65 2.34
C ALA A 323 13.82 -13.47 2.94
N ILE A 324 14.55 -12.44 3.36
CA ILE A 324 13.96 -11.22 3.92
C ILE A 324 12.98 -10.51 2.94
N TYR A 325 13.27 -10.59 1.63
CA TYR A 325 12.39 -10.07 0.58
C TYR A 325 11.39 -11.11 0.07
N GLY A 326 11.42 -12.34 0.58
CA GLY A 326 10.51 -13.43 0.22
C GLY A 326 9.10 -13.18 0.75
N ILE A 327 8.62 -14.00 1.67
CA ILE A 327 7.27 -13.81 2.24
C ILE A 327 7.21 -12.52 3.07
N TRP A 328 8.22 -12.20 3.88
CA TRP A 328 8.24 -10.94 4.66
C TRP A 328 8.14 -9.68 3.79
N GLY A 329 8.82 -9.68 2.63
CA GLY A 329 8.80 -8.55 1.70
C GLY A 329 7.80 -8.69 0.56
N ASN A 330 7.04 -9.79 0.49
CA ASN A 330 6.21 -10.21 -0.65
C ASN A 330 6.87 -9.95 -2.02
N ASN A 331 8.15 -10.28 -2.16
CA ASN A 331 8.93 -10.02 -3.37
C ASN A 331 9.96 -11.14 -3.68
N PRO A 332 9.57 -12.42 -3.62
CA PRO A 332 10.50 -13.51 -3.92
C PRO A 332 10.92 -13.46 -5.39
N LYS A 333 12.14 -13.93 -5.67
CA LYS A 333 12.54 -14.23 -7.04
C LYS A 333 11.95 -15.56 -7.49
N TYR A 334 11.55 -15.64 -8.75
CA TYR A 334 10.97 -16.85 -9.31
C TYR A 334 11.44 -17.10 -10.74
N THR A 335 11.25 -18.34 -11.19
CA THR A 335 11.54 -18.78 -12.55
C THR A 335 10.26 -19.21 -13.23
N VAL A 336 10.03 -18.74 -14.45
CA VAL A 336 8.90 -19.15 -15.29
C VAL A 336 9.40 -20.15 -16.32
N THR A 337 8.67 -21.23 -16.56
CA THR A 337 8.82 -22.08 -17.75
C THR A 337 7.56 -21.96 -18.57
N GLN A 338 7.69 -21.54 -19.83
CA GLN A 338 6.58 -21.37 -20.77
C GLN A 338 6.89 -22.12 -22.06
N ASP A 339 5.95 -22.93 -22.56
CA ASP A 339 6.10 -23.78 -23.75
C ASP A 339 7.35 -24.69 -23.66
N GLY A 340 7.64 -25.21 -22.45
CA GLY A 340 8.81 -26.01 -22.15
C GLY A 340 10.15 -25.24 -22.12
N VAL A 341 10.14 -23.90 -22.20
CA VAL A 341 11.34 -23.04 -22.15
C VAL A 341 11.43 -22.29 -20.82
N GLU A 342 12.47 -22.59 -20.05
CA GLU A 342 12.78 -21.89 -18.80
C GLU A 342 13.33 -20.49 -19.08
N GLN A 343 12.73 -19.48 -18.44
CA GLN A 343 13.15 -18.08 -18.51
C GLN A 343 14.17 -17.75 -17.42
N PRO A 344 14.96 -16.66 -17.57
CA PRO A 344 15.83 -16.19 -16.49
C PRO A 344 15.04 -15.92 -15.21
N GLN A 345 15.64 -16.24 -14.06
CA GLN A 345 15.05 -15.92 -12.76
C GLN A 345 14.82 -14.40 -12.64
N THR A 346 13.65 -14.00 -12.14
CA THR A 346 13.30 -12.60 -11.92
C THR A 346 14.13 -11.98 -10.80
N ALA A 347 14.17 -10.66 -10.74
CA ALA A 347 14.75 -9.93 -9.60
C ALA A 347 13.78 -9.80 -8.41
N GLY A 348 12.54 -10.27 -8.57
CA GLY A 348 11.40 -10.11 -7.67
C GLY A 348 10.09 -10.19 -8.46
N ILE A 349 8.98 -9.77 -7.86
CA ILE A 349 7.69 -9.58 -8.52
C ILE A 349 7.82 -8.56 -9.64
N THR A 350 7.35 -8.95 -10.83
CA THR A 350 7.26 -8.11 -12.02
C THR A 350 5.86 -7.53 -12.16
N ASN A 351 5.72 -6.41 -12.86
CA ASN A 351 4.42 -5.77 -13.08
C ASN A 351 3.70 -6.39 -14.30
N ASP A 352 3.43 -7.69 -14.21
CA ASP A 352 2.80 -8.52 -15.25
C ASP A 352 1.94 -9.63 -14.63
N VAL A 353 1.35 -10.50 -15.44
CA VAL A 353 0.50 -11.61 -14.97
C VAL A 353 1.24 -12.60 -14.07
N TYR A 354 2.53 -12.86 -14.29
CA TYR A 354 3.30 -13.78 -13.45
C TYR A 354 3.52 -13.18 -12.06
N GLY A 355 3.89 -11.90 -12.02
CA GLY A 355 3.98 -11.17 -10.76
C GLY A 355 2.64 -11.06 -10.03
N TRP A 356 1.53 -10.97 -10.77
CA TRP A 356 0.18 -11.02 -10.19
C TRP A 356 -0.13 -12.37 -9.52
N ILE A 357 0.16 -13.48 -10.21
CA ILE A 357 -0.03 -14.84 -9.71
C ILE A 357 0.84 -15.09 -8.47
N VAL A 358 2.13 -14.72 -8.53
CA VAL A 358 3.04 -14.83 -7.38
C VAL A 358 2.59 -13.92 -6.25
N GLY A 359 2.11 -12.71 -6.57
CA GLY A 359 1.58 -11.76 -5.60
C GLY A 359 0.37 -12.28 -4.84
N ASP A 360 -0.56 -12.97 -5.50
CA ASP A 360 -1.70 -13.62 -4.85
C ASP A 360 -1.26 -14.71 -3.87
N LEU A 361 -0.29 -15.55 -4.28
CA LEU A 361 0.27 -16.57 -3.40
C LEU A 361 0.94 -15.94 -2.17
N MET A 362 1.75 -14.91 -2.38
CA MET A 362 2.51 -14.23 -1.33
C MET A 362 1.60 -13.48 -0.35
N ALA A 363 0.64 -12.71 -0.86
CA ALA A 363 -0.37 -12.05 -0.03
C ALA A 363 -1.20 -13.07 0.75
N GLY A 364 -1.65 -14.16 0.11
CA GLY A 364 -2.43 -15.23 0.77
C GLY A 364 -1.64 -15.93 1.86
N THR A 365 -0.34 -16.13 1.64
CA THR A 365 0.58 -16.67 2.66
C THR A 365 0.70 -15.70 3.84
N CYS A 366 0.88 -14.40 3.58
CA CYS A 366 0.95 -13.38 4.62
C CYS A 366 -0.33 -13.28 5.46
N PHE A 367 -1.51 -13.35 4.83
CA PHE A 367 -2.80 -13.36 5.54
C PHE A 367 -3.11 -14.69 6.23
N GLY A 368 -2.32 -15.74 6.02
CA GLY A 368 -2.52 -17.07 6.61
C GLY A 368 -3.52 -17.96 5.87
N PHE A 369 -3.99 -17.58 4.68
CA PHE A 369 -4.97 -18.35 3.91
C PHE A 369 -4.38 -19.65 3.36
N VAL A 370 -3.15 -19.61 2.88
CA VAL A 370 -2.47 -20.78 2.30
C VAL A 370 -2.34 -21.88 3.37
N GLY A 371 -2.95 -23.04 3.11
CA GLY A 371 -2.99 -24.16 4.05
C GLY A 371 -3.92 -23.99 5.25
N SER A 372 -4.78 -22.96 5.28
CA SER A 372 -5.77 -22.79 6.36
C SER A 372 -6.87 -23.85 6.26
N THR A 373 -7.20 -24.45 7.41
CA THR A 373 -8.31 -25.41 7.55
C THR A 373 -9.59 -24.76 8.12
N THR A 374 -9.56 -23.44 8.34
CA THR A 374 -10.69 -22.69 8.89
C THR A 374 -11.83 -22.66 7.87
N ASP A 375 -13.02 -23.06 8.30
CA ASP A 375 -14.21 -23.08 7.44
C ASP A 375 -14.73 -21.67 7.19
N PHE A 376 -14.98 -21.36 5.91
CA PHE A 376 -15.71 -20.19 5.48
C PHE A 376 -16.79 -20.62 4.49
N ASN A 377 -18.05 -20.56 4.93
CA ASN A 377 -19.22 -20.97 4.15
C ASN A 377 -19.17 -22.43 3.64
N GLY A 378 -18.62 -23.36 4.43
CA GLY A 378 -18.56 -24.79 4.09
C GLY A 378 -17.33 -25.23 3.29
N THR A 379 -16.38 -24.31 3.03
CA THR A 379 -15.11 -24.59 2.36
C THR A 379 -13.97 -24.14 3.28
N ALA A 380 -12.92 -24.94 3.43
CA ALA A 380 -11.72 -24.49 4.12
C ALA A 380 -11.07 -23.34 3.34
N ILE A 381 -10.65 -22.28 4.02
CA ILE A 381 -10.09 -21.09 3.36
C ILE A 381 -8.89 -21.44 2.48
N GLY A 382 -8.02 -22.37 2.89
CA GLY A 382 -6.87 -22.81 2.09
C GLY A 382 -7.23 -23.58 0.82
N ASP A 383 -8.46 -24.09 0.71
CA ASP A 383 -8.99 -24.80 -0.46
C ASP A 383 -9.78 -23.87 -1.40
N MET A 384 -9.96 -22.59 -1.03
CA MET A 384 -10.64 -21.61 -1.88
C MET A 384 -9.71 -21.11 -3.00
N ASP A 385 -10.31 -20.70 -4.12
CA ASP A 385 -9.60 -19.97 -5.19
C ASP A 385 -9.12 -18.60 -4.68
N SER A 386 -7.97 -18.10 -5.14
CA SER A 386 -7.46 -16.81 -4.65
C SER A 386 -8.41 -15.63 -4.87
N ALA A 387 -9.17 -15.59 -5.98
CA ALA A 387 -10.23 -14.59 -6.17
C ALA A 387 -11.33 -14.64 -5.09
N ASP A 388 -11.55 -15.79 -4.46
CA ASP A 388 -12.53 -15.95 -3.39
C ASP A 388 -12.03 -15.50 -2.02
N TRP A 389 -10.72 -15.32 -1.86
CA TRP A 389 -10.13 -14.79 -0.64
C TRP A 389 -10.42 -13.30 -0.45
N TRP A 390 -10.32 -12.50 -1.53
CA TRP A 390 -10.43 -11.03 -1.47
C TRP A 390 -11.61 -10.46 -2.26
N GLY A 391 -12.18 -11.21 -3.21
CA GLY A 391 -13.23 -10.75 -4.12
C GLY A 391 -12.66 -10.42 -5.51
N GLY A 392 -13.52 -9.96 -6.41
CA GLY A 392 -13.14 -9.64 -7.79
C GLY A 392 -13.94 -10.43 -8.81
N VAL A 393 -13.34 -10.73 -9.96
CA VAL A 393 -14.01 -11.47 -11.05
C VAL A 393 -13.43 -12.87 -11.13
N ARG A 394 -14.30 -13.87 -10.98
CA ARG A 394 -13.95 -15.28 -11.16
C ARG A 394 -13.75 -15.59 -12.64
N THR A 395 -13.11 -16.72 -12.91
CA THR A 395 -12.86 -17.20 -14.29
C THR A 395 -14.15 -17.44 -15.10
N ASP A 396 -15.27 -17.70 -14.44
CA ASP A 396 -16.59 -17.83 -15.07
C ASP A 396 -17.28 -16.48 -15.35
N GLY A 397 -16.66 -15.36 -14.97
CA GLY A 397 -17.16 -14.00 -15.15
C GLY A 397 -18.10 -13.52 -14.05
N THR A 398 -18.37 -14.34 -13.04
CA THR A 398 -19.12 -13.89 -11.87
C THR A 398 -18.27 -12.95 -11.03
N ARG A 399 -18.89 -11.84 -10.58
CA ARG A 399 -18.24 -10.89 -9.69
C ARG A 399 -18.57 -11.24 -8.24
N LEU A 400 -17.54 -11.47 -7.45
CA LEU A 400 -17.64 -11.64 -6.00
C LEU A 400 -17.37 -10.30 -5.31
N ASP A 401 -18.32 -9.86 -4.51
CA ASP A 401 -18.15 -8.69 -3.65
C ASP A 401 -17.17 -9.02 -2.52
N THR A 402 -16.20 -8.14 -2.28
CA THR A 402 -15.23 -8.24 -1.18
C THR A 402 -15.94 -8.44 0.17
N ALA A 403 -17.10 -7.84 0.41
CA ALA A 403 -17.83 -8.05 1.66
C ALA A 403 -18.24 -9.52 1.91
N ASN A 404 -18.24 -10.36 0.88
CA ASN A 404 -18.61 -11.78 0.94
C ASN A 404 -17.39 -12.72 1.00
N THR A 405 -16.18 -12.21 1.23
CA THR A 405 -14.94 -12.99 1.29
C THR A 405 -14.36 -12.99 2.71
N PRO A 406 -13.50 -13.95 3.08
CA PRO A 406 -12.85 -13.94 4.39
C PRO A 406 -12.05 -12.64 4.61
N ALA A 407 -11.29 -12.19 3.62
CA ALA A 407 -10.47 -10.99 3.76
C ALA A 407 -11.30 -9.71 3.88
N GLY A 408 -12.43 -9.59 3.16
CA GLY A 408 -13.31 -8.43 3.30
C GLY A 408 -14.06 -8.39 4.64
N GLN A 409 -14.23 -9.54 5.30
CA GLN A 409 -14.77 -9.67 6.65
C GLN A 409 -13.70 -9.61 7.75
N ASP A 410 -12.46 -9.29 7.38
CA ASP A 410 -11.30 -9.23 8.28
C ASP A 410 -11.00 -10.56 9.01
N ILE A 411 -11.44 -11.69 8.44
CA ILE A 411 -11.13 -13.05 8.90
C ILE A 411 -9.78 -13.43 8.31
N VAL A 412 -8.70 -13.01 8.97
CA VAL A 412 -7.30 -13.15 8.54
C VAL A 412 -6.38 -13.49 9.71
N PHE A 413 -5.11 -13.80 9.44
CA PHE A 413 -4.06 -14.03 10.44
C PHE A 413 -4.46 -15.07 11.51
N GLU A 414 -4.51 -14.67 12.78
CA GLU A 414 -4.86 -15.55 13.90
C GLU A 414 -6.26 -16.14 13.81
N GLU A 415 -7.19 -15.51 13.07
CA GLU A 415 -8.54 -16.04 12.88
C GLU A 415 -8.56 -17.24 11.94
N VAL A 416 -7.55 -17.37 11.07
CA VAL A 416 -7.46 -18.45 10.06
C VAL A 416 -6.32 -19.43 10.31
N GLN A 417 -5.33 -19.06 11.13
CA GLN A 417 -4.17 -19.87 11.51
C GLN A 417 -3.88 -19.68 13.00
N SER A 418 -3.83 -20.77 13.77
CA SER A 418 -3.60 -20.66 15.23
C SER A 418 -2.14 -20.46 15.63
N ASP A 419 -1.19 -20.70 14.72
CA ASP A 419 0.25 -20.58 14.97
C ASP A 419 0.79 -19.33 14.26
N GLU A 420 1.41 -18.42 15.01
CA GLU A 420 1.91 -17.14 14.49
C GLU A 420 3.02 -17.29 13.44
N ARG A 421 3.63 -18.48 13.32
CA ARG A 421 4.64 -18.80 12.30
C ARG A 421 4.03 -19.17 10.95
N CYS A 422 2.70 -19.14 10.84
CA CYS A 422 1.93 -19.46 9.63
C CYS A 422 1.32 -18.23 8.95
N TYR A 423 1.66 -17.02 9.39
CA TYR A 423 1.19 -15.77 8.81
C TYR A 423 2.10 -14.60 9.20
N HIS A 424 1.87 -13.41 8.62
CA HIS A 424 2.70 -12.23 8.82
C HIS A 424 2.43 -11.56 10.18
N ASN A 425 2.98 -12.12 11.26
CA ASN A 425 2.64 -11.73 12.64
C ASN A 425 2.84 -10.23 12.96
N TYR A 426 3.85 -9.57 12.38
CA TYR A 426 4.04 -8.12 12.50
C TYR A 426 2.81 -7.33 12.03
N ALA A 427 2.23 -7.70 10.89
CA ALA A 427 1.07 -7.01 10.32
C ALA A 427 -0.22 -7.37 11.04
N ALA A 428 -0.34 -8.62 11.51
CA ALA A 428 -1.46 -9.06 12.35
C ALA A 428 -1.63 -8.16 13.58
N THR A 429 -0.53 -7.82 14.27
CA THR A 429 -0.62 -6.91 15.44
C THR A 429 -1.02 -5.48 15.12
N LEU A 430 -0.94 -5.07 13.84
CA LEU A 430 -1.32 -3.72 13.39
C LEU A 430 -2.76 -3.63 12.90
N LEU A 431 -3.37 -4.74 12.43
CA LEU A 431 -4.65 -4.77 11.72
C LEU A 431 -5.77 -3.98 12.43
N HIS A 432 -5.93 -4.16 13.74
CA HIS A 432 -6.99 -3.49 14.51
C HIS A 432 -6.58 -2.11 15.05
N LEU A 433 -5.31 -1.74 14.89
CA LEU A 433 -4.78 -0.47 15.37
C LEU A 433 -4.76 0.58 14.27
N THR A 434 -4.52 0.17 13.02
CA THR A 434 -4.36 1.06 11.88
C THR A 434 -4.81 0.40 10.57
N PRO A 435 -5.43 1.15 9.64
CA PRO A 435 -5.69 0.69 8.29
C PRO A 435 -4.46 0.81 7.37
N ALA A 436 -3.29 1.17 7.91
CA ALA A 436 -2.05 1.30 7.14
C ALA A 436 -1.50 -0.06 6.70
N TYR A 437 -0.65 -0.06 5.67
CA TYR A 437 0.07 -1.27 5.28
C TYR A 437 1.02 -1.74 6.39
N GLY A 438 0.92 -3.01 6.74
CA GLY A 438 1.90 -3.75 7.54
C GLY A 438 2.86 -4.59 6.69
N PHE A 439 2.51 -4.87 5.43
CA PHE A 439 3.38 -5.56 4.45
C PHE A 439 3.03 -5.16 2.99
N PRO A 440 3.92 -5.37 2.01
CA PRO A 440 3.65 -5.09 0.59
C PRO A 440 2.59 -6.02 -0.01
N LEU A 441 1.69 -5.56 -0.88
CA LEU A 441 0.54 -6.34 -1.42
C LEU A 441 -0.65 -6.53 -0.45
N GLN A 442 -0.67 -5.83 0.69
CA GLN A 442 -1.87 -5.78 1.55
C GLN A 442 -3.05 -5.06 0.85
N ASP A 443 -2.77 -4.32 -0.23
CA ASP A 443 -3.74 -3.61 -1.08
C ASP A 443 -4.74 -4.53 -1.78
N ARG A 444 -4.51 -5.85 -1.76
CA ARG A 444 -5.50 -6.86 -2.14
C ARG A 444 -6.84 -6.69 -1.41
N LEU A 445 -6.85 -6.04 -0.25
CA LEU A 445 -8.08 -5.72 0.49
C LEU A 445 -8.84 -4.50 -0.06
N ASP A 446 -8.23 -3.70 -0.95
CA ASP A 446 -8.75 -2.43 -1.47
C ASP A 446 -9.13 -1.41 -0.39
N LYS A 447 -8.49 -1.49 0.80
CA LYS A 447 -8.74 -0.60 1.96
C LYS A 447 -7.65 0.47 2.14
N ASN A 448 -6.44 0.21 1.66
CA ASN A 448 -5.24 0.98 2.04
C ASN A 448 -4.90 2.15 1.09
N LEU A 449 -5.45 2.21 -0.12
CA LEU A 449 -5.19 3.30 -1.05
C LEU A 449 -6.33 4.32 -1.03
N MET A 450 -6.07 5.52 -0.54
CA MET A 450 -6.99 6.65 -0.68
C MET A 450 -6.75 7.38 -1.99
N THR A 451 -7.82 7.85 -2.61
CA THR A 451 -7.73 8.61 -3.87
C THR A 451 -8.69 9.78 -3.87
N TYR A 452 -8.33 10.87 -4.55
CA TYR A 452 -9.28 11.92 -4.95
C TYR A 452 -8.78 12.69 -6.18
N ASN A 453 -9.71 13.30 -6.91
CA ASN A 453 -9.43 14.15 -8.08
C ASN A 453 -9.60 15.62 -7.69
N ALA A 454 -8.52 16.41 -7.74
CA ALA A 454 -8.52 17.81 -7.29
C ALA A 454 -9.29 18.76 -8.22
N TRP A 455 -9.50 18.37 -9.47
CA TRP A 455 -10.32 19.12 -10.41
C TRP A 455 -11.82 18.93 -10.13
N THR A 456 -12.22 17.68 -9.88
CA THR A 456 -13.62 17.33 -9.57
C THR A 456 -14.01 17.80 -8.17
N ASP A 457 -13.15 17.55 -7.18
CA ASP A 457 -13.34 17.95 -5.79
C ASP A 457 -12.63 19.28 -5.52
N GLN A 458 -13.18 20.37 -6.07
CA GLN A 458 -12.60 21.70 -5.90
C GLN A 458 -12.57 22.11 -4.43
N ASN A 459 -11.43 22.67 -3.99
CA ASN A 459 -11.15 23.04 -2.59
C ASN A 459 -11.05 21.84 -1.63
N ALA A 460 -10.92 20.63 -2.15
CA ALA A 460 -10.54 19.49 -1.35
C ALA A 460 -9.07 19.53 -0.94
N TYR A 461 -8.81 19.02 0.25
CA TYR A 461 -7.46 18.84 0.76
C TYR A 461 -7.38 17.54 1.57
N MET A 462 -6.21 16.94 1.53
CA MET A 462 -5.85 15.84 2.42
C MET A 462 -5.31 16.43 3.74
N GLN A 463 -5.70 15.88 4.87
CA GLN A 463 -5.07 16.15 6.15
C GLN A 463 -4.29 14.92 6.62
N LEU A 464 -3.03 15.12 6.96
CA LEU A 464 -2.25 14.19 7.76
C LEU A 464 -2.34 14.61 9.22
N THR A 465 -2.74 13.69 10.11
CA THR A 465 -2.70 13.91 11.55
C THR A 465 -1.61 13.05 12.17
N ILE A 466 -0.70 13.68 12.93
CA ILE A 466 0.14 12.98 13.89
C ILE A 466 -0.73 12.65 15.10
N ASN A 467 -0.89 11.38 15.43
CA ASN A 467 -1.65 11.00 16.62
C ASN A 467 -0.78 11.18 17.88
N PRO A 468 -1.39 11.39 19.06
CA PRO A 468 -0.64 11.51 20.32
C PRO A 468 0.25 10.30 20.61
N ASP A 469 1.34 10.51 21.34
CA ASP A 469 2.19 9.41 21.80
C ASP A 469 1.49 8.51 22.81
N THR A 470 0.74 9.13 23.72
CA THR A 470 -0.04 8.46 24.73
C THR A 470 -1.48 8.92 24.64
N VAL A 471 -2.42 8.06 25.02
CA VAL A 471 -3.80 8.51 25.23
C VAL A 471 -3.75 9.54 26.35
N ALA A 472 -4.22 10.76 26.11
CA ALA A 472 -4.51 11.67 27.19
C ALA A 472 -5.53 10.96 28.08
N ILE A 473 -5.12 10.48 29.27
CA ILE A 473 -6.07 9.91 30.23
C ILE A 473 -7.08 11.03 30.50
N PRO A 474 -8.35 10.90 30.09
CA PRO A 474 -9.35 11.86 30.54
C PRO A 474 -9.36 11.78 32.06
N PRO A 475 -9.40 12.90 32.81
CA PRO A 475 -9.34 12.91 34.29
C PRO A 475 -10.41 12.08 35.03
N VAL A 476 -11.27 11.34 34.33
CA VAL A 476 -12.46 10.67 34.85
C VAL A 476 -12.32 9.13 34.94
N TYR A 477 -11.24 8.52 34.44
CA TYR A 477 -11.05 7.06 34.49
C TYR A 477 -10.00 6.58 35.52
N LEU A 478 -9.86 7.30 36.65
CA LEU A 478 -9.10 6.84 37.83
C LEU A 478 -9.96 6.08 38.87
N LEU A 479 -11.16 5.63 38.50
CA LEU A 479 -12.00 4.77 39.32
C LEU A 479 -12.41 3.57 38.49
N LEU A 480 -11.53 2.58 38.41
CA LEU A 480 -11.78 1.13 38.24
C LEU A 480 -10.56 0.49 37.53
N GLN A 481 -9.49 0.27 38.30
CA GLN A 481 -8.67 -0.94 38.23
C GLN A 481 -8.29 -1.34 39.66
#